data_AF-A0AAE9DPY8-F1
#
_entry.id   AF-A0AAE9DPY8-F1
#
_cell.length_a   1.000
_cell.length_b   1.000
_cell.length_c   1.000
_cell.angle_alpha   90.00
_cell.angle_beta   90.00
_cell.angle_gamma   90.00
#
_symmetry.space_group_name_H-M   'P 1'
#
loop_
_entity.id
_entity.type
_entity.pdbx_description
1 polymer ?
#
loop_
_entity_poly.entity_id
_entity_poly.type
_entity_poly.pdbx_seq_one_letter_code
_entity_poly.pdbx_strand_id
1 'polypeptide(L)'
;MCGDVEDHLGMSWKIRLLRKDQKLKIFLEFLYGESVLNDETVYEILKLADMYDVKTANRQCEKFLLADSEKSIKDKLTAAAMYNLENLKAVCLSEIKTVSDLRSIVPEESSQFDTDVWMNLFLKLLSFSK
;
A
#
# COMPACT_ATOMS: atom_id res chain seq x y z
N MET A 1 4.39 -5.31 23.39
CA MET A 1 5.09 -5.79 24.60
C MET A 1 5.29 -4.58 25.52
N CYS A 2 5.17 -4.73 26.84
CA CYS A 2 5.52 -3.63 27.77
C CYS A 2 7.03 -3.64 27.98
N GLY A 3 7.67 -2.47 27.96
CA GLY A 3 9.06 -2.33 28.40
C GLY A 3 9.18 -2.53 29.92
N ASP A 4 10.40 -2.86 30.35
CA ASP A 4 10.77 -2.95 31.77
C ASP A 4 10.72 -1.58 32.44
N VAL A 5 10.62 -1.57 33.76
CA VAL A 5 10.57 -0.34 34.55
C VAL A 5 11.99 0.20 34.69
N GLU A 6 12.20 1.45 34.27
CA GLU A 6 13.49 2.13 34.37
C GLU A 6 13.47 3.12 35.53
N ASP A 7 14.47 3.04 36.39
CA ASP A 7 14.64 3.94 37.53
C ASP A 7 15.71 4.99 37.19
N HIS A 8 15.24 6.12 36.66
CA HIS A 8 16.04 7.32 36.45
C HIS A 8 15.40 8.49 37.21
N LEU A 9 16.21 9.28 37.91
CA LEU A 9 15.80 10.48 38.69
C LEU A 9 14.95 10.22 39.95
N GLY A 10 15.08 9.05 40.57
CA GLY A 10 14.43 8.75 41.85
C GLY A 10 12.90 8.63 41.76
N MET A 11 12.38 8.48 40.54
CA MET A 11 10.98 8.17 40.30
C MET A 11 10.88 6.99 39.34
N SER A 12 10.03 6.04 39.70
CA SER A 12 9.79 4.85 38.91
C SER A 12 8.70 5.13 37.88
N TRP A 13 9.06 5.11 36.60
CA TRP A 13 8.11 5.37 35.51
C TRP A 13 8.04 4.16 34.59
N LYS A 14 6.82 3.84 34.15
CA LYS A 14 6.58 2.84 33.12
C LYS A 14 5.87 3.50 31.96
N ILE A 15 6.52 3.54 30.79
CA ILE A 15 5.87 3.93 29.55
C ILE A 15 4.80 2.88 29.24
N ARG A 16 3.54 3.22 29.48
CA ARG A 16 2.40 2.43 29.04
C ARG A 16 1.97 2.96 27.68
N LEU A 17 2.14 2.14 26.64
CA LEU A 17 1.41 2.34 25.40
C LEU A 17 -0.08 2.10 25.70
N LEU A 18 -0.81 3.20 25.94
CA LEU A 18 -2.22 3.20 26.35
C LEU A 18 -3.17 2.68 25.26
N ARG A 19 -2.68 2.55 24.03
CA ARG A 19 -3.44 2.03 22.88
C ARG A 19 -2.71 0.84 22.29
N LYS A 20 -3.35 -0.34 22.33
CA LYS A 20 -2.88 -1.53 21.63
C LYS A 20 -3.32 -1.44 20.16
N ASP A 21 -2.72 -0.52 19.42
CA ASP A 21 -3.02 -0.36 17.99
C ASP A 21 -2.43 -1.54 17.22
N GLN A 22 -3.31 -2.43 16.74
CA GLN A 22 -2.89 -3.63 16.01
C GLN A 22 -2.15 -3.25 14.72
N LYS A 23 -2.55 -2.16 14.06
CA LYS A 23 -1.94 -1.72 12.80
C LYS A 23 -0.51 -1.23 13.05
N LEU A 24 -0.32 -0.43 14.10
CA LEU A 24 1.02 0.02 14.49
C LEU A 24 1.92 -1.15 14.90
N LYS A 25 1.37 -2.14 15.61
CA LYS A 25 2.12 -3.36 15.97
C LYS A 25 2.59 -4.10 14.71
N ILE A 26 1.69 -4.37 13.77
CA ILE A 26 2.01 -5.04 12.49
C ILE A 26 3.08 -4.25 11.72
N PHE A 27 2.96 -2.92 11.66
CA PHE A 27 3.93 -2.07 10.99
C PHE A 27 5.32 -2.12 11.63
N LEU A 28 5.38 -2.11 12.97
CA LEU A 28 6.66 -2.26 13.67
C LEU A 28 7.26 -3.64 13.42
N GLU A 29 6.47 -4.71 13.55
CA GLU A 29 6.91 -6.09 13.25
C GLU A 29 7.47 -6.21 11.83
N PHE A 30 6.80 -5.60 10.85
CA PHE A 30 7.26 -5.49 9.47
C PHE A 30 8.62 -4.77 9.36
N LEU A 31 8.78 -3.61 10.00
CA LEU A 31 10.03 -2.84 9.95
C LEU A 31 11.20 -3.57 10.63
N TYR A 32 10.93 -4.36 11.67
CA TYR A 32 11.92 -5.19 12.34
C TYR A 32 12.23 -6.49 11.57
N GLY A 33 11.60 -6.71 10.40
CA GLY A 33 11.90 -7.83 9.50
C GLY A 33 11.11 -9.10 9.79
N GLU A 34 10.03 -9.03 10.56
CA GLU A 34 9.09 -10.15 10.70
C GLU A 34 8.26 -10.31 9.41
N SER A 35 7.94 -11.57 9.04
CA SER A 35 7.19 -11.90 7.82
C SER A 35 5.68 -11.68 8.01
N VAL A 36 5.28 -10.44 8.25
CA VAL A 36 3.86 -10.06 8.44
C VAL A 36 3.21 -9.48 7.17
N LEU A 37 3.95 -9.36 6.07
CA LEU A 37 3.46 -8.83 4.80
C LEU A 37 2.62 -9.89 4.06
N ASN A 38 1.32 -9.62 3.91
CA ASN A 38 0.37 -10.45 3.16
C ASN A 38 -0.74 -9.58 2.56
N ASP A 39 -1.68 -10.17 1.83
CA ASP A 39 -2.76 -9.43 1.14
C ASP A 39 -3.74 -8.70 2.08
N GLU A 40 -3.81 -9.10 3.35
CA GLU A 40 -4.63 -8.45 4.37
C GLU A 40 -3.90 -7.26 5.00
N THR A 41 -2.60 -7.38 5.25
CA THR A 41 -1.79 -6.38 5.94
C THR A 41 -1.13 -5.37 5.01
N VAL A 42 -0.92 -5.69 3.74
CA VAL A 42 -0.20 -4.83 2.78
C VAL A 42 -0.79 -3.43 2.67
N TYR A 43 -2.12 -3.30 2.69
CA TYR A 43 -2.80 -2.00 2.65
C TYR A 43 -2.62 -1.21 3.95
N GLU A 44 -2.61 -1.89 5.09
CA GLU A 44 -2.38 -1.24 6.38
C GLU A 44 -0.93 -0.75 6.49
N ILE A 45 0.02 -1.56 6.03
CA ILE A 45 1.44 -1.22 5.99
C ILE A 45 1.67 -0.06 5.02
N LEU A 46 1.09 -0.09 3.82
CA LEU A 46 1.18 1.02 2.85
C LEU A 46 0.63 2.33 3.42
N LYS A 47 -0.53 2.27 4.08
CA LYS A 47 -1.13 3.46 4.72
C LYS A 47 -0.21 4.06 5.78
N LEU A 48 0.39 3.22 6.62
CA LEU A 48 1.30 3.68 7.67
C LEU A 48 2.64 4.14 7.10
N ALA A 49 3.12 3.48 6.04
CA ALA A 49 4.33 3.86 5.34
C ALA A 49 4.22 5.24 4.68
N ASP A 50 3.08 5.52 4.04
CA ASP A 50 2.76 6.84 3.49
C ASP A 50 2.66 7.90 4.60
N MET A 51 1.95 7.57 5.69
CA MET A 51 1.78 8.48 6.84
C MET A 51 3.09 8.82 7.56
N TYR A 52 4.03 7.87 7.65
CA TYR A 52 5.33 8.06 8.32
C TYR A 52 6.51 8.30 7.34
N ASP A 53 6.25 8.51 6.05
CA ASP A 53 7.24 8.65 4.96
C ASP A 53 8.33 7.56 4.95
N VAL A 54 7.92 6.31 5.15
CA VAL A 54 8.83 5.15 5.16
C VAL A 54 8.94 4.54 3.77
N LYS A 55 9.77 5.15 2.92
CA LYS A 55 9.93 4.75 1.51
C LYS A 55 10.41 3.31 1.30
N THR A 56 11.16 2.76 2.25
CA THR A 56 11.59 1.35 2.21
C THR A 56 10.42 0.39 2.31
N ALA A 57 9.42 0.73 3.14
CA ALA A 57 8.19 -0.04 3.28
C ALA A 57 7.37 -0.01 1.97
N ASN A 58 7.21 1.17 1.36
CA ASN A 58 6.53 1.29 0.06
C ASN A 58 7.17 0.40 -1.00
N ARG A 59 8.51 0.39 -1.09
CA ARG A 59 9.24 -0.47 -2.05
C ARG A 59 9.05 -1.96 -1.79
N GLN A 60 8.98 -2.38 -0.53
CA GLN A 60 8.76 -3.78 -0.17
C GLN A 60 7.32 -4.22 -0.44
N CYS A 61 6.34 -3.39 -0.08
CA CYS A 61 4.93 -3.62 -0.41
C CYS A 61 4.72 -3.64 -1.93
N GLU A 62 5.36 -2.74 -2.67
CA GLU A 62 5.32 -2.71 -4.13
C GLU A 62 5.83 -4.01 -4.75
N LYS A 63 6.98 -4.52 -4.28
CA LYS A 63 7.52 -5.81 -4.73
C LYS A 63 6.57 -6.98 -4.44
N PHE A 64 5.97 -7.01 -3.25
CA PHE A 64 5.01 -8.04 -2.87
C PHE A 64 3.75 -7.99 -3.74
N LEU A 65 3.21 -6.79 -3.99
CA LEU A 65 2.04 -6.60 -4.86
C LEU A 65 2.30 -7.07 -6.30
N LEU A 66 3.54 -6.97 -6.77
CA LEU A 66 3.95 -7.45 -8.09
C LEU A 66 4.20 -8.96 -8.16
N ALA A 67 4.85 -9.54 -7.15
CA ALA A 67 5.34 -10.92 -7.19
C ALA A 67 4.36 -11.95 -6.60
N ASP A 68 3.80 -11.64 -5.42
CA ASP A 68 3.19 -12.66 -4.55
C ASP A 68 1.70 -12.41 -4.28
N SER A 69 1.20 -11.22 -4.58
CA SER A 69 -0.18 -10.82 -4.25
C SER A 69 -1.22 -11.38 -5.23
N GLU A 70 -2.29 -11.96 -4.68
CA GLU A 70 -3.45 -12.48 -5.42
C GLU A 70 -4.51 -11.40 -5.70
N LYS A 71 -4.24 -10.13 -5.32
CA LYS A 71 -5.13 -8.98 -5.55
C LYS A 71 -5.43 -8.79 -7.03
N SER A 72 -6.63 -8.29 -7.32
CA SER A 72 -7.01 -7.93 -8.68
C SER A 72 -6.17 -6.76 -9.22
N ILE A 73 -6.02 -6.68 -10.55
CA ILE A 73 -5.32 -5.55 -11.21
C ILE A 73 -5.97 -4.21 -10.81
N LYS A 74 -7.29 -4.19 -10.64
CA LYS A 74 -8.03 -3.01 -10.14
C LYS A 74 -7.52 -2.58 -8.77
N ASP A 75 -7.46 -3.50 -7.82
CA ASP A 75 -7.04 -3.18 -6.44
C ASP A 75 -5.57 -2.76 -6.37
N LYS A 76 -4.72 -3.38 -7.20
CA LYS A 76 -3.30 -3.01 -7.34
C LYS A 76 -3.15 -1.61 -7.94
N LEU A 77 -3.91 -1.28 -9.00
CA LEU A 77 -3.89 0.04 -9.63
C LEU A 77 -4.42 1.12 -8.68
N THR A 78 -5.48 0.84 -7.92
CA THR A 78 -5.99 1.75 -6.88
C THR A 78 -4.94 1.99 -5.80
N ALA A 79 -4.28 0.95 -5.31
CA ALA A 79 -3.18 1.10 -4.34
C ALA A 79 -2.03 1.94 -4.91
N ALA A 80 -1.65 1.67 -6.17
CA ALA A 80 -0.59 2.40 -6.84
C ALA A 80 -0.91 3.90 -7.01
N ALA A 81 -2.17 4.20 -7.30
CA ALA A 81 -2.68 5.57 -7.38
C ALA A 81 -2.64 6.27 -6.03
N MET A 82 -3.14 5.62 -4.97
CA MET A 82 -3.28 6.21 -3.64
C MET A 82 -1.93 6.46 -2.95
N TYR A 83 -0.97 5.55 -3.11
CA TYR A 83 0.32 5.60 -2.40
C TYR A 83 1.50 5.95 -3.32
N ASN A 84 1.20 6.48 -4.51
CA ASN A 84 2.17 6.88 -5.53
C ASN A 84 3.25 5.82 -5.83
N LEU A 85 2.82 4.57 -6.08
CA LEU A 85 3.69 3.45 -6.42
C LEU A 85 3.89 3.40 -7.94
N GLU A 86 4.85 4.16 -8.45
CA GLU A 86 5.04 4.36 -9.89
C GLU A 86 5.33 3.07 -10.68
N ASN A 87 6.09 2.14 -10.10
CA ASN A 87 6.46 0.90 -10.79
C ASN A 87 5.24 -0.04 -10.85
N LEU A 88 4.48 -0.16 -9.75
CA LEU A 88 3.22 -0.90 -9.76
C LEU A 88 2.23 -0.31 -10.77
N LYS A 89 2.11 1.03 -10.84
CA LYS A 89 1.25 1.71 -11.82
C LYS A 89 1.64 1.37 -13.26
N ALA A 90 2.94 1.40 -13.58
CA ALA A 90 3.44 1.08 -14.91
C ALA A 90 3.16 -0.39 -15.29
N VAL A 91 3.40 -1.32 -14.37
CA VAL A 91 3.13 -2.75 -14.60
C VAL A 91 1.63 -3.00 -14.79
N CYS A 92 0.77 -2.48 -13.90
CA CYS A 92 -0.67 -2.62 -14.04
C CYS A 92 -1.18 -2.06 -15.38
N LEU A 93 -0.70 -0.88 -15.81
CA LEU A 93 -1.07 -0.32 -17.12
C LEU A 93 -0.56 -1.15 -18.31
N SER A 94 0.55 -1.88 -18.15
CA SER A 94 1.09 -2.78 -19.19
C SER A 94 0.28 -4.08 -19.33
N GLU A 95 -0.32 -4.55 -18.23
CA GLU A 95 -1.15 -5.76 -18.21
C GLU A 95 -2.52 -5.55 -18.88
N ILE A 96 -3.02 -4.31 -18.91
CA ILE A 96 -4.23 -3.94 -19.65
C ILE A 96 -3.97 -4.07 -21.15
N LYS A 97 -4.50 -5.12 -21.77
CA LYS A 97 -4.31 -5.44 -23.20
C LYS A 97 -5.57 -5.27 -24.02
N THR A 98 -6.75 -5.37 -23.40
CA THR A 98 -8.03 -5.29 -24.11
C THR A 98 -8.97 -4.23 -23.51
N VAL A 99 -9.96 -3.81 -24.29
CA VAL A 99 -11.05 -2.93 -23.82
C VAL A 99 -11.88 -3.61 -22.72
N SER A 100 -11.97 -4.94 -22.72
CA SER A 100 -12.64 -5.71 -21.68
C SER A 100 -11.90 -5.61 -20.33
N ASP A 101 -10.58 -5.71 -20.35
CA ASP A 101 -9.74 -5.55 -19.15
C ASP A 101 -9.84 -4.12 -18.61
N LEU A 102 -9.88 -3.14 -19.51
CA LEU A 102 -10.06 -1.75 -19.10
C LEU A 102 -11.41 -1.56 -18.41
N ARG A 103 -12.49 -2.13 -18.97
CA ARG A 103 -13.83 -2.06 -18.39
C ARG A 103 -13.93 -2.70 -17.00
N SER A 104 -13.17 -3.76 -16.71
CA SER A 104 -13.18 -4.40 -15.39
C SER A 104 -12.43 -3.59 -14.34
N ILE A 105 -11.50 -2.73 -14.75
CA ILE A 105 -10.69 -1.87 -13.87
C ILE A 105 -11.38 -0.56 -13.53
N VAL A 106 -12.26 -0.05 -14.42
CA VAL A 106 -12.99 1.20 -14.18
C VAL A 106 -13.76 1.11 -12.84
N PRO A 107 -13.48 2.01 -11.88
CA PRO A 107 -14.18 2.05 -10.61
C PRO A 107 -15.61 2.57 -10.79
N GLU A 108 -16.50 2.20 -9.88
CA GLU A 108 -17.88 2.70 -9.88
C GLU A 108 -17.92 4.20 -9.52
N GLU A 109 -16.98 4.65 -8.69
CA GLU A 109 -16.84 6.04 -8.27
C GLU A 109 -15.60 6.68 -8.91
N SER A 110 -15.77 7.88 -9.48
CA SER A 110 -14.68 8.62 -10.12
C SER A 110 -13.59 9.08 -9.16
N SER A 111 -13.90 9.18 -7.86
CA SER A 111 -12.99 9.59 -6.78
C SER A 111 -11.94 8.54 -6.42
N GLN A 112 -12.09 7.28 -6.85
CA GLN A 112 -11.13 6.22 -6.52
C GLN A 112 -9.80 6.36 -7.28
N PHE A 113 -9.82 7.06 -8.41
CA PHE A 113 -8.64 7.32 -9.23
C PHE A 113 -8.37 8.81 -9.32
N ASP A 114 -7.10 9.19 -9.19
CA ASP A 114 -6.66 10.55 -9.46
C ASP A 114 -6.68 10.86 -10.97
N THR A 115 -6.70 12.14 -11.29
CA THR A 115 -6.69 12.72 -12.64
C THR A 115 -5.61 12.10 -13.51
N ASP A 116 -4.42 11.87 -12.95
CA ASP A 116 -3.30 11.25 -13.67
C ASP A 116 -3.60 9.81 -14.08
N VAL A 117 -4.28 9.05 -13.24
CA VAL A 117 -4.64 7.65 -13.54
C VAL A 117 -5.71 7.62 -14.62
N TRP A 118 -6.72 8.49 -14.52
CA TRP A 118 -7.76 8.65 -15.54
C TRP A 118 -7.17 9.04 -16.91
N MET A 119 -6.24 10.00 -16.93
CA MET A 119 -5.52 10.41 -18.14
C MET A 119 -4.77 9.22 -18.77
N ASN A 120 -4.05 8.44 -17.96
CA ASN A 120 -3.32 7.27 -18.45
C ASN A 120 -4.26 6.19 -19.01
N LEU A 121 -5.38 5.91 -18.34
CA LEU A 121 -6.39 4.95 -18.82
C LEU A 121 -7.03 5.44 -20.13
N PHE A 122 -7.33 6.73 -20.24
CA PHE A 122 -7.89 7.31 -21.46
C PHE A 122 -6.91 7.23 -22.65
N LEU A 123 -5.63 7.59 -22.43
CA LEU A 123 -4.59 7.43 -23.46
C LEU A 123 -4.41 5.97 -23.88
N LYS A 124 -4.49 5.04 -22.92
CA LYS A 124 -4.45 3.60 -23.20
C LYS A 124 -5.65 3.17 -24.05
N LEU A 125 -6.86 3.65 -23.75
CA LEU A 125 -8.06 3.38 -24.54
C LEU A 125 -7.90 3.86 -25.99
N LEU A 126 -7.40 5.08 -26.20
CA LEU A 126 -7.13 5.62 -27.55
C LEU A 126 -6.11 4.79 -28.33
N SER A 127 -5.17 4.14 -27.64
CA SER A 127 -4.21 3.23 -28.29
C SER A 127 -4.87 1.96 -28.85
N PHE A 128 -6.03 1.55 -28.31
CA PHE A 128 -6.80 0.41 -28.81
C PHE A 128 -7.74 0.75 -29.95
N SER A 129 -8.08 2.03 -30.14
CA SER A 129 -9.01 2.48 -31.19
C SER A 129 -8.34 2.75 -32.55
N LYS A 130 -7.12 2.27 -32.76
CA LYS A 130 -6.32 2.44 -33.98
C LYS A 130 -6.10 1.09 -34.67
#